data_AF-A0A4D6PGN2-F1
#
_entry.id   AF-A0A4D6PGN2-F1
#
_cell.length_a   1.000
_cell.length_b   1.000
_cell.length_c   1.000
_cell.angle_alpha   90.00
_cell.angle_beta   90.00
_cell.angle_gamma   90.00
#
_symmetry.space_group_name_H-M   'P 1'
#
loop_
_entity.id
_entity.type
_entity.pdbx_description
1 polymer ?
#
loop_
_entity_poly.entity_id
_entity_poly.type
_entity_poly.pdbx_seq_one_letter_code
_entity_poly.pdbx_strand_id
1 'polypeptide(L)' 'GADLMEEMHKVAKEVSEKGNTPYVIPVGGSNPTGAMGYVACAQEIMAQSFEQGIDFSSVVCVSGSGG' A
#
# COMPACT_ATOMS: atom_id res chain seq x y z
N GLY A 1 17.07 -5.10 13.61
CA GLY A 1 15.62 -5.02 13.85
C GLY A 1 15.03 -6.39 13.65
N ALA A 2 13.93 -6.72 14.32
CA ALA A 2 13.22 -7.97 14.04
C ALA A 2 12.78 -8.02 12.56
N ASP A 3 12.79 -9.21 11.96
CA ASP A 3 12.22 -9.40 10.63
C ASP A 3 10.70 -9.36 10.75
N LEU A 4 10.11 -8.21 10.40
CA LEU A 4 8.67 -7.98 10.51
C LEU A 4 7.87 -8.98 9.68
N MET A 5 8.41 -9.44 8.54
CA MET A 5 7.74 -10.46 7.72
C MET A 5 7.71 -11.80 8.44
N GLU A 6 8.80 -12.17 9.11
CA GLU A 6 8.85 -13.40 9.91
C GLU A 6 7.82 -13.38 11.04
N GLU A 7 7.69 -12.26 11.77
CA GLU A 7 6.69 -12.11 12.83
C GLU A 7 5.26 -12.17 12.31
N MET A 8 5.00 -11.56 11.15
CA MET A 8 3.69 -11.63 10.50
C MET A 8 3.33 -13.06 10.07
N HIS A 9 4.32 -13.84 9.63
CA HIS A 9 4.14 -15.25 9.32
C HIS A 9 3.87 -16.11 10.56
N LYS A 10 4.45 -15.79 11.73
CA LYS A 10 4.13 -16.46 12.99
C LYS A 10 2.66 -16.25 13.36
N VAL A 11 2.19 -15.01 13.31
CA VAL A 11 0.77 -14.69 13.58
C VAL A 11 -0.16 -15.36 12.57
N ALA A 12 0.19 -15.36 11.28
CA ALA A 12 -0.60 -16.05 10.27
C ALA A 12 -0.72 -17.56 10.57
N LYS A 13 0.37 -18.20 11.00
CA LYS A 13 0.35 -19.61 11.40
C LYS A 13 -0.60 -19.86 12.58
N GLU A 14 -0.56 -19.02 13.62
CA GLU A 14 -1.48 -19.14 14.77
C GLU A 14 -2.95 -19.00 14.35
N VAL A 15 -3.25 -18.13 13.37
CA VAL A 15 -4.61 -17.97 12.81
C VAL A 15 -5.04 -19.23 12.05
N SER A 16 -4.13 -19.82 11.26
CA SER A 16 -4.37 -21.09 10.56
C SER A 16 -4.62 -22.26 11.52
N GLU A 17 -3.86 -22.34 12.62
CA GLU A 17 -4.03 -23.38 13.65
C GLU A 17 -5.39 -23.31 14.36
N LYS A 18 -6.01 -22.12 14.39
CA LYS A 18 -7.37 -21.90 14.87
C LYS A 18 -8.47 -22.23 13.83
N GLY A 19 -8.09 -22.79 12.68
CA GLY A 19 -9.02 -23.20 11.61
C GLY A 19 -9.48 -22.07 10.68
N ASN A 20 -8.79 -20.93 10.67
CA ASN A 20 -9.09 -19.80 9.78
C ASN A 20 -8.10 -19.72 8.61
N THR A 21 -8.39 -18.86 7.62
CA THR A 21 -7.49 -18.60 6.49
C THR A 21 -6.92 -17.18 6.59
N PRO A 22 -5.66 -17.00 7.02
CA PRO A 22 -5.07 -15.67 7.15
C PRO A 22 -4.73 -15.05 5.79
N TYR A 23 -4.79 -13.71 5.72
CA TYR A 23 -4.26 -12.93 4.61
C TYR A 23 -3.20 -11.96 5.16
N VAL A 24 -1.96 -12.13 4.71
CA VAL A 24 -0.83 -11.29 5.18
C VAL A 24 -0.76 -10.02 4.33
N ILE A 25 -0.98 -8.88 4.98
CA ILE A 25 -0.78 -7.55 4.39
C ILE A 25 0.59 -7.06 4.85
N PRO A 26 1.59 -6.87 3.96
CA PRO A 26 2.94 -6.49 4.37
C PRO A 26 2.97 -5.11 5.01
N VAL A 27 4.14 -4.76 5.59
CA VAL A 27 4.36 -3.44 6.19
C VAL A 27 3.96 -2.33 5.22
N GLY A 28 3.13 -1.41 5.70
CA GLY A 28 2.59 -0.29 4.92
C GLY A 28 1.62 -0.67 3.80
N GLY A 29 1.18 -1.93 3.71
CA GLY A 29 0.31 -2.40 2.63
C GLY A 29 1.00 -2.42 1.26
N SER A 30 2.32 -2.31 1.23
CA SER A 30 3.15 -2.24 0.02
C SER A 30 3.21 -3.60 -0.68
N ASN A 31 2.13 -3.93 -1.37
CA ASN A 31 2.00 -5.05 -2.29
C ASN A 31 1.40 -4.55 -3.61
N PRO A 32 1.40 -5.35 -4.69
CA PRO A 32 0.87 -4.91 -5.98
C PRO A 32 -0.56 -4.37 -5.91
N THR A 33 -1.43 -4.97 -5.08
CA THR A 33 -2.81 -4.50 -4.90
C THR A 33 -2.87 -3.16 -4.17
N GLY A 34 -2.09 -2.96 -3.10
CA GLY A 34 -2.03 -1.72 -2.35
C GLY A 34 -1.48 -0.57 -3.19
N ALA A 35 -0.46 -0.82 -4.01
CA ALA A 35 0.12 0.17 -4.92
C ALA A 35 -0.86 0.68 -5.99
N MET A 36 -1.89 -0.11 -6.34
CA MET A 36 -2.95 0.36 -7.24
C MET A 36 -3.71 1.57 -6.68
N GLY A 37 -3.73 1.76 -5.35
CA GLY A 37 -4.28 2.98 -4.74
C GLY A 37 -3.55 4.25 -5.19
N TYR A 38 -2.22 4.21 -5.31
CA TYR A 38 -1.45 5.33 -5.85
C TYR A 38 -1.65 5.55 -7.34
N VAL A 39 -1.90 4.48 -8.10
CA VAL A 39 -2.29 4.59 -9.53
C VAL A 39 -3.62 5.33 -9.66
N ALA A 40 -4.62 4.96 -8.85
CA ALA A 40 -5.90 5.67 -8.80
C ALA A 40 -5.73 7.13 -8.36
N CYS A 41 -4.92 7.39 -7.32
CA CYS A 41 -4.60 8.74 -6.87
C CYS A 41 -3.97 9.59 -7.99
N ALA A 42 -3.05 9.03 -8.78
CA ALA A 42 -2.49 9.73 -9.94
C ALA A 42 -3.56 10.06 -11.00
N GLN A 43 -4.52 9.15 -11.22
CA GLN A 43 -5.66 9.42 -12.10
C GLN A 43 -6.55 10.56 -11.58
N GLU A 44 -6.80 10.61 -10.27
CA GLU A 44 -7.56 11.69 -9.62
C GLU A 44 -6.85 13.05 -9.79
N ILE A 45 -5.54 13.09 -9.55
CA ILE A 45 -4.74 14.32 -9.73
C ILE A 45 -4.83 14.83 -11.17
N MET A 46 -4.74 13.93 -12.18
CA MET A 46 -4.85 14.32 -13.58
C MET A 46 -6.24 14.86 -13.93
N ALA A 47 -7.31 14.21 -13.47
CA ALA A 47 -8.68 14.66 -13.71
C ALA A 47 -8.93 16.04 -13.10
N GLN A 48 -8.53 16.22 -11.84
CA GLN A 48 -8.70 17.48 -11.12
C GLN A 48 -7.84 18.61 -11.71
N SER A 49 -6.61 18.30 -12.14
CA SER A 49 -5.74 19.23 -12.87
C SER A 49 -6.42 19.77 -14.12
N PHE A 50 -7.04 18.90 -14.91
CA PHE A 50 -7.77 19.29 -16.11
C PHE A 50 -9.01 20.14 -15.80
N GLU A 51 -9.85 19.70 -14.86
CA GLU A 51 -11.08 20.41 -14.46
C GLU A 51 -10.80 21.82 -13.91
N GLN A 52 -9.70 21.98 -13.18
CA GLN A 52 -9.33 23.25 -12.54
C GLN A 52 -8.39 24.11 -13.40
N GLY A 53 -7.89 23.58 -14.53
CA GLY A 53 -6.90 24.25 -15.36
C GLY A 53 -5.55 24.48 -14.65
N ILE A 54 -5.18 23.60 -13.72
CA ILE A 54 -3.94 23.68 -12.94
C ILE A 54 -2.89 22.79 -13.59
N ASP A 55 -1.74 23.35 -13.94
CA ASP A 55 -0.58 22.59 -14.41
C ASP A 55 0.40 22.33 -13.26
N PHE A 56 0.42 21.09 -12.75
CA PHE A 56 1.32 20.72 -11.65
C PHE A 56 2.73 20.48 -12.17
N SER A 57 3.69 21.30 -11.72
CA SER A 57 5.09 21.14 -12.09
C SER A 57 5.81 20.03 -11.33
N SER A 58 5.30 19.62 -10.16
CA SER A 58 5.92 18.62 -9.30
C SER A 58 4.92 17.98 -8.35
N VAL A 59 5.14 16.71 -8.02
CA VAL A 59 4.42 15.97 -6.98
C VAL A 59 5.43 15.47 -5.96
N VAL A 60 5.19 15.74 -4.68
CA VAL A 60 6.06 15.32 -3.58
C VAL A 60 5.31 14.33 -2.71
N CYS A 61 5.87 13.13 -2.53
CA CYS A 61 5.36 12.13 -1.62
C CYS A 61 6.40 11.75 -0.57
N VAL A 62 5.93 11.40 0.63
CA VAL A 62 6.78 10.77 1.63
C VAL A 62 7.07 9.34 1.18
N SER A 63 8.34 8.93 1.24
CA SER A 63 8.75 7.57 0.88
C SER A 63 9.01 6.77 2.16
N GLY A 64 8.24 5.70 2.33
CA GLY A 64 8.35 4.76 3.45
C GLY A 64 8.57 3.33 2.96
N SER A 65 7.55 2.49 3.08
CA SER A 65 7.58 1.09 2.61
C SER A 65 7.54 0.92 1.08
N GLY A 66 7.41 2.02 0.32
CA GLY A 66 7.47 2.04 -1.15
C GLY A 66 6.23 1.52 -1.86
N GLY A 67 5.07 1.58 -1.19
CA GLY A 67 3.75 1.29 -1.78
C GLY A 67 3.20 2.48 -2.53
#